data_AF-A0A8J8DXN8-F1
#
_entry.id   AF-A0A8J8DXN8-F1
#
_cell.length_a   1.000
_cell.length_b   1.000
_cell.length_c   1.000
_cell.angle_alpha   90.00
_cell.angle_beta   90.00
_cell.angle_gamma   90.00
#
_symmetry.space_group_name_H-M   'P 1'
#
loop_
_entity.id
_entity.type
_entity.pdbx_description
1 polymer ?
#
loop_
_entity_poly.entity_id
_entity_poly.type
_entity_poly.pdbx_seq_one_letter_code
_entity_poly.pdbx_strand_id
1 'polypeptide(L)' 'MGHNILIAIPAYNEELTIGSVVALSKKHGDVLVVDDGSKDKTFEIAPSVWRSKDETGNHHTCI' A
#
# COMPACT_ATOMS: atom_id res chain seq x y z
N MET A 1 16.00 -17.35 0.59
CA MET A 1 14.98 -17.91 1.50
C MET A 1 13.76 -17.03 1.36
N GLY A 2 12.60 -17.59 1.00
CA GLY A 2 11.36 -16.81 0.90
C GLY A 2 10.95 -16.35 2.29
N HIS A 3 10.66 -15.07 2.46
CA HIS A 3 10.07 -14.57 3.69
C HIS A 3 8.61 -15.01 3.70
N ASN A 4 8.23 -16.01 4.51
CA ASN A 4 6.84 -16.45 4.69
C ASN A 4 6.04 -15.47 5.58
N ILE A 5 6.29 -14.17 5.46
CA ILE A 5 5.67 -13.14 6.28
C ILE A 5 5.08 -12.11 5.33
N LEU A 6 3.76 -11.99 5.37
CA LEU A 6 3.02 -10.90 4.75
C LEU A 6 2.72 -9.84 5.80
N ILE A 7 3.05 -8.60 5.50
CA ILE A 7 2.80 -7.42 6.33
C ILE A 7 1.68 -6.61 5.67
N ALA A 8 0.50 -6.62 6.28
CA ALA A 8 -0.63 -5.81 5.85
C ALA A 8 -0.61 -4.46 6.55
N ILE A 9 -0.68 -3.37 5.79
CA ILE A 9 -0.68 -1.98 6.27
C ILE A 9 -1.99 -1.32 5.84
N PRO A 10 -2.97 -1.15 6.75
CA PRO A 10 -4.10 -0.26 6.47
C PRO A 10 -3.60 1.20 6.43
N ALA A 11 -4.08 1.98 5.47
CA ALA A 11 -3.70 3.39 5.32
C ALA A 11 -4.94 4.26 5.04
N TYR A 12 -5.10 5.31 5.84
CA TYR A 12 -6.13 6.33 5.69
C TYR A 12 -5.54 7.72 5.87
N ASN A 13 -5.43 8.48 4.78
CA ASN A 13 -4.84 9.81 4.78
C ASN A 13 -3.41 9.90 5.38
N GLU A 14 -2.55 8.97 4.96
CA GLU A 14 -1.16 8.82 5.38
C GLU A 14 -0.16 9.31 4.30
N GLU A 15 -0.53 10.29 3.47
CA GLU A 15 0.29 10.76 2.34
C GLU A 15 1.72 11.18 2.75
N LEU A 16 1.90 11.64 3.99
CA LEU A 16 3.19 12.09 4.52
C LEU A 16 4.08 10.96 5.04
N THR A 17 3.50 9.80 5.38
CA THR A 17 4.20 8.75 6.14
C THR A 17 4.27 7.42 5.39
N ILE A 18 3.28 7.10 4.54
CA ILE A 18 3.07 5.77 3.96
C ILE A 18 4.31 5.23 3.23
N GLY A 19 5.03 6.10 2.52
CA GLY A 19 6.26 5.73 1.82
C GLY A 19 7.35 5.21 2.76
N SER A 20 7.53 5.86 3.92
CA SER A 20 8.52 5.47 4.91
C SER A 20 8.15 4.16 5.60
N VAL A 21 6.87 3.98 5.95
CA VAL A 21 6.36 2.76 6.59
C VAL A 21 6.55 1.55 5.65
N VAL A 22 6.18 1.67 4.38
CA VAL A 22 6.39 0.60 3.39
C VAL A 22 7.87 0.27 3.23
N ALA A 23 8.73 1.29 3.12
CA ALA A 23 10.17 1.09 2.93
C ALA A 23 10.82 0.36 4.11
N LEU A 24 10.40 0.65 5.34
CA LEU A 24 10.88 -0.02 6.54
C LEU A 24 10.33 -1.45 6.65
N SER A 25 9.04 -1.65 6.37
CA SER A 25 8.38 -2.96 6.44
C SER A 25 8.95 -3.98 5.45
N LYS A 26 9.37 -3.56 4.26
CA LYS A 26 10.02 -4.43 3.25
C LYS A 26 11.30 -5.12 3.73
N LYS A 27 11.90 -4.68 4.84
CA LYS A 27 13.05 -5.35 5.46
C LYS A 27 12.68 -6.65 6.17
N HIS A 28 11.39 -6.88 6.41
CA HIS A 28 10.88 -7.96 7.26
C HIS A 28 10.00 -8.98 6.52
N GLY A 29 9.40 -8.60 5.39
CA GLY A 29 8.54 -9.47 4.60
C GLY A 29 7.93 -8.77 3.39
N ASP A 30 7.05 -9.49 2.69
CA ASP A 30 6.24 -8.92 1.61
C ASP A 30 5.22 -7.95 2.19
N VAL A 31 4.97 -6.83 1.50
CA VAL A 31 4.12 -5.75 2.01
C VAL A 31 2.89 -5.60 1.13
N LEU A 32 1.72 -5.63 1.77
CA LEU A 32 0.41 -5.31 1.21
C LEU A 32 -0.10 -4.03 1.86
N VAL A 33 -0.37 -3.00 1.07
CA VAL A 33 -0.99 -1.76 1.57
C VAL A 33 -2.44 -1.75 1.15
N VAL A 34 -3.33 -1.61 2.14
CA VAL A 34 -4.78 -1.53 1.94
C VAL A 34 -5.18 -0.08 2.18
N ASP A 35 -5.53 0.66 1.12
CA ASP A 35 -6.10 2.00 1.28
C ASP A 35 -7.58 1.85 1.66
N ASP A 36 -7.97 2.34 2.84
CA ASP A 36 -9.33 2.16 3.38
C ASP A 36 -10.33 3.25 2.96
N GLY A 37 -9.95 4.12 2.03
CA GLY A 37 -10.80 5.19 1.50
C GLY A 37 -10.20 6.58 1.65
N SER A 38 -8.88 6.70 1.54
CA SER A 38 -8.15 7.97 1.60
C SER A 38 -8.67 8.95 0.54
N LYS A 39 -8.70 10.24 0.91
CA LYS A 39 -9.08 11.34 0.02
C LYS A 39 -7.89 12.21 -0.39
N ASP A 40 -6.73 11.94 0.22
CA ASP A 40 -5.47 12.60 -0.06
C ASP A 40 -4.62 11.75 -1.02
N LYS A 41 -3.31 12.01 -1.09
CA LYS A 41 -2.41 11.32 -2.00
C LYS A 41 -1.84 10.01 -1.46
N THR A 42 -2.40 9.43 -0.40
CA THR A 42 -1.93 8.16 0.18
C THR A 42 -1.75 7.08 -0.88
N PHE A 43 -2.77 6.85 -1.70
CA PHE A 43 -2.72 5.91 -2.83
C PHE A 43 -1.62 6.23 -3.85
N GLU A 44 -1.43 7.51 -4.17
CA GLU A 44 -0.47 7.94 -5.19
C GLU A 44 0.97 7.77 -4.72
N ILE A 45 1.22 8.04 -3.43
CA ILE A 45 2.53 8.05 -2.78
C ILE A 45 2.94 6.66 -2.30
N ALA A 46 1.97 5.78 -2.00
CA ALA A 46 2.23 4.40 -1.67
C ALA A 46 3.18 3.79 -2.73
N PRO A 47 4.42 3.38 -2.34
CA PRO A 47 5.41 2.89 -3.30
C PRO A 47 4.83 1.71 -4.03
N SER A 48 4.93 1.66 -5.38
CA SER A 48 4.34 0.65 -6.26
C SER A 48 4.38 -0.77 -5.67
N VAL A 49 3.38 -1.07 -4.87
CA VAL A 49 2.96 -2.40 -4.43
C VAL A 49 1.71 -2.64 -5.26
N TRP A 50 1.69 -3.80 -5.94
CA TRP A 50 0.64 -4.24 -6.88
C TRP A 50 -0.57 -3.30 -7.07
N ARG A 51 -0.61 -2.60 -8.21
CA ARG A 51 -1.75 -1.75 -8.61
C ARG A 51 -2.72 -2.54 -9.47
N SER A 52 -3.85 -2.96 -8.93
CA SER A 52 -5.02 -3.33 -9.72
C SER A 52 -5.82 -2.07 -10.08
N LYS A 53 -6.36 -2.04 -11.30
CA LYS A 53 -7.39 -1.07 -11.70
C LYS A 53 -8.74 -1.71 -11.46
N ASP A 54 -9.71 -0.94 -10.99
CA ASP A 54 -11.09 -1.42 -10.94
C ASP A 54 -11.76 -1.36 -12.33
N GLU A 55 -13.00 -1.82 -12.40
CA GLU A 55 -13.84 -1.82 -13.61
C GLU A 55 -14.19 -0.42 -14.13
N THR A 56 -14.01 0.63 -13.32
CA THR A 56 -14.24 2.03 -13.72
C THR A 56 -12.97 2.73 -14.21
N GLY A 57 -11.82 2.02 -14.22
CA GLY A 57 -10.52 2.58 -14.58
C GLY A 57 -9.93 3.46 -13.48
N ASN A 58 -10.61 3.59 -12.35
CA ASN A 58 -10.12 4.23 -11.17
C ASN A 58 -9.12 3.31 -10.48
N HIS A 59 -8.11 3.93 -9.87
CA HIS A 59 -7.19 3.16 -9.07
C HIS A 59 -7.76 2.96 -7.67
N HIS A 60 -8.46 1.84 -7.49
CA HIS A 60 -8.77 1.34 -6.16
C HIS A 60 -7.78 0.20 -5.91
N THR A 61 -6.76 0.40 -5.07
CA THR A 61 -5.99 -0.74 -4.55
C THR A 61 -6.91 -1.47 -3.58
N CYS A 62 -7.57 -2.49 -4.10
CA CYS A 62 -8.18 -3.55 -3.31
C CYS A 62 -7.32 -4.80 -3.48
N ILE A 63 -6.43 -5.02 -2.51
CA ILE A 63 -6.27 -6.28 -1.78
C ILE A 63 -5.72 -5.95 -0.40
#